data_AF-A0AAE8JVP9-F1
#
_entry.id   AF-A0AAE8JVP9-F1
#
_cell.length_a   1.000
_cell.length_b   1.000
_cell.length_c   1.000
_cell.angle_alpha   90.00
_cell.angle_beta   90.00
_cell.angle_gamma   90.00
#
_symmetry.space_group_name_H-M   'P 1'
#
loop_
_entity.id
_entity.type
_entity.pdbx_description
1 polymer ?
#
loop_
_entity_poly.entity_id
_entity_poly.type
_entity_poly.pdbx_seq_one_letter_code
_entity_poly.pdbx_strand_id
1 'polypeptide(L)'
;MENFRIHAAIGIARVGNSNEHVIAPESMTGAPLSGASDVTGGLPIRAGTESEPVRSSDLRDIHGALKRHAARFRIFAYPDLAEKRWPRGGGQEIVIGSTVGDNTVIDIVWTVHVAKKKTTTFILPEAGRQRIASYSDGHLPPIRNPSIDKPHAPLTTDRDLSDDYATAVQARFSEYLINRNHFDDLERRWPDSAFWARRQARLDLAGVA
;
A
#
# COMPACT_ATOMS: atom_id res chain seq x y z
N MET A 1 8.83 10.82 -23.30
CA MET A 1 7.58 10.78 -22.51
C MET A 1 7.96 10.80 -21.03
N GLU A 2 7.39 11.67 -20.19
CA GLU A 2 7.77 11.65 -18.77
C GLU A 2 7.29 10.37 -18.09
N ASN A 3 8.16 9.77 -17.27
CA ASN A 3 7.88 8.52 -16.58
C ASN A 3 7.53 8.79 -15.11
N PHE A 4 6.28 8.55 -14.72
CA PHE A 4 5.85 8.64 -13.33
C PHE A 4 6.24 7.40 -12.53
N ARG A 5 6.66 7.60 -11.28
CA ARG A 5 6.98 6.54 -10.33
C ARG A 5 6.44 6.86 -8.95
N ILE A 6 6.03 5.83 -8.21
CA ILE A 6 5.62 5.94 -6.82
C ILE A 6 6.82 5.57 -5.93
N HIS A 7 7.09 6.42 -4.95
CA HIS A 7 8.13 6.21 -3.93
C HIS A 7 7.53 6.30 -2.53
N ALA A 8 7.89 5.44 -1.58
CA ALA A 8 8.75 4.27 -1.76
C ALA A 8 8.10 3.19 -2.64
N ALA A 9 8.90 2.34 -3.29
CA ALA A 9 8.38 1.21 -4.05
C ALA A 9 7.69 0.16 -3.15
N ILE A 10 8.15 0.04 -1.90
CA ILE A 10 7.55 -0.79 -0.86
C ILE A 10 7.38 0.09 0.38
N GLY A 11 6.13 0.39 0.75
CA GLY A 11 5.82 1.10 1.97
C GLY A 11 5.79 0.16 3.17
N ILE A 12 6.37 0.61 4.30
CA ILE A 12 6.35 -0.13 5.56
C ILE A 12 5.49 0.61 6.56
N ALA A 13 4.31 0.06 6.86
CA ALA A 13 3.47 0.52 7.94
C ALA A 13 3.67 -0.34 9.20
N ARG A 14 3.42 0.23 10.39
CA ARG A 14 3.43 -0.50 11.66
C ARG A 14 2.11 -0.35 12.38
N VAL A 15 1.69 -1.43 13.03
CA VAL A 15 0.47 -1.49 13.83
C VAL A 15 0.59 -0.61 15.08
N GLY A 16 -0.56 -0.10 15.53
CA GLY A 16 -0.72 0.71 16.74
C GLY A 16 -2.20 0.67 17.15
N ASN A 17 -2.49 0.91 18.42
CA ASN A 17 -3.85 0.86 18.98
C ASN A 17 -4.46 2.25 19.25
N SER A 18 -3.75 3.32 18.91
CA SER A 18 -4.31 4.68 18.85
C SER A 18 -5.01 4.93 17.51
N ASN A 19 -5.95 5.89 17.49
CA ASN A 19 -6.50 6.47 16.27
C ASN A 19 -5.55 7.47 15.58
N GLU A 20 -4.52 7.91 16.29
CA GLU A 20 -3.48 8.79 15.76
C GLU A 20 -2.34 8.00 15.07
N HIS A 21 -1.49 8.72 14.33
CA HIS A 21 -0.37 8.15 13.62
C HIS A 21 0.86 9.07 13.61
N VAL A 22 2.02 8.48 13.33
CA VAL A 22 3.25 9.13 12.89
C VAL A 22 3.58 8.62 11.48
N ILE A 23 4.41 9.33 10.73
CA ILE A 23 4.87 8.86 9.42
C ILE A 23 6.07 7.93 9.62
N ALA A 24 6.11 6.82 8.89
CA ALA A 24 7.20 5.85 8.96
C ALA A 24 8.55 6.52 8.59
N PRO A 25 9.69 5.97 9.06
CA PRO A 25 10.99 6.51 8.70
C PRO A 25 11.23 6.52 7.20
N GLU A 26 11.74 7.65 6.69
CA GLU A 26 12.11 7.81 5.27
C GLU A 26 13.62 8.04 5.07
N SER A 27 14.36 8.15 6.18
CA SER A 27 15.82 8.20 6.19
C SER A 27 16.40 6.86 6.61
N MET A 28 17.60 6.56 6.11
CA MET A 28 18.31 5.32 6.45
C MET A 28 18.75 5.34 7.93
N THR A 29 18.52 4.25 8.64
CA THR A 29 18.94 4.11 10.04
C THR A 29 20.44 4.33 10.19
N GLY A 30 20.84 5.19 11.12
CA GLY A 30 22.26 5.47 11.40
C GLY A 30 22.93 6.44 10.41
N ALA A 31 22.25 6.86 9.34
CA ALA A 31 22.77 7.91 8.47
C ALA A 31 22.68 9.28 9.16
N PRO A 32 23.64 10.19 8.98
CA PRO A 32 23.49 11.56 9.43
C PRO A 32 22.27 12.22 8.78
N LEU A 33 21.46 12.94 9.55
CA LEU A 33 20.42 13.79 8.98
C LEU A 33 21.03 15.14 8.59
N SER A 34 20.73 15.62 7.37
CA SER A 34 21.20 16.92 6.90
C SER A 34 20.72 18.03 7.83
N GLY A 35 21.65 18.79 8.42
CA GLY A 35 21.34 19.91 9.31
C GLY A 35 21.06 19.55 10.78
N ALA A 36 21.21 18.28 11.19
CA ALA A 36 21.10 17.87 12.60
C ALA A 36 22.40 17.20 13.07
N SER A 37 23.03 17.71 14.13
CA SER A 37 24.29 17.16 14.64
C SER A 37 24.11 15.89 15.48
N ASP A 38 22.95 15.74 16.14
CA ASP A 38 22.78 14.75 17.22
C ASP A 38 21.69 13.69 16.91
N VAL A 39 21.07 13.76 15.73
CA VAL A 39 19.99 12.86 15.33
C VAL A 39 20.39 12.10 14.06
N THR A 40 20.39 10.78 14.17
CA THR A 40 20.60 9.90 13.01
C THR A 40 19.27 9.53 12.37
N GLY A 41 19.31 9.12 11.11
CA GLY A 41 18.17 8.69 10.34
C GLY A 41 17.55 7.42 10.89
N GLY A 42 16.42 7.02 10.29
CA GLY A 42 15.63 5.86 10.72
C GLY A 42 14.61 6.16 11.82
N LEU A 43 14.49 7.42 12.25
CA LEU A 43 13.39 7.86 13.12
C LEU A 43 12.11 8.11 12.32
N PRO A 44 10.93 7.78 12.89
CA PRO A 44 9.65 8.20 12.34
C PRO A 44 9.57 9.73 12.25
N ILE A 45 8.68 10.23 11.40
CA ILE A 45 8.41 11.65 11.21
C ILE A 45 7.10 12.00 11.92
N ARG A 46 7.06 13.14 12.62
CA ARG A 46 5.84 13.63 13.27
C ARG A 46 4.79 13.95 12.20
N ALA A 47 3.55 13.49 12.40
CA ALA A 47 2.46 13.81 11.49
C ALA A 47 2.22 15.34 11.45
N GLY A 48 1.99 15.89 10.25
CA GLY A 48 1.72 17.31 10.04
C GLY A 48 2.95 18.22 9.95
N THR A 49 4.16 17.72 10.25
CA THR A 49 5.41 18.46 10.02
C THR A 49 6.11 18.05 8.73
N GLU A 50 5.69 16.90 8.17
CA GLU A 50 6.17 16.26 6.95
C GLU A 50 7.67 15.93 6.89
N SER A 51 8.47 16.35 7.88
CA SER A 51 9.94 16.24 7.88
C SER A 51 10.57 16.16 9.26
N GLU A 52 9.91 16.64 10.33
CA GLU A 52 10.52 16.63 11.66
C GLU A 52 10.50 15.23 12.29
N PRO A 53 11.63 14.75 12.85
CA PRO A 53 11.65 13.51 13.61
C PRO A 53 10.71 13.54 14.82
N VAL A 54 10.14 12.39 15.15
CA VAL A 54 9.36 12.20 16.38
C VAL A 54 10.22 12.38 17.64
N ARG A 55 9.59 12.88 18.69
CA ARG A 55 10.08 12.84 20.08
C ARG A 55 9.52 11.60 20.78
N SER A 56 10.08 11.24 21.93
CA SER A 56 9.56 10.14 22.76
C SER A 56 8.06 10.33 23.10
N SER A 57 7.65 11.56 23.39
CA SER A 57 6.25 11.93 23.66
C SER A 57 5.30 11.74 22.47
N ASP A 58 5.82 11.62 21.25
CA ASP A 58 4.99 11.57 20.04
C ASP A 58 4.54 10.13 19.69
N LEU A 59 5.13 9.10 20.31
CA LEU A 59 4.85 7.70 19.98
C LEU A 59 3.54 7.19 20.57
N ARG A 60 3.00 7.87 21.58
CA ARG A 60 1.74 7.51 22.24
C ARG A 60 0.80 8.70 22.23
N ASP A 61 -0.50 8.43 22.19
CA ASP A 61 -1.51 9.47 22.39
C ASP A 61 -1.66 9.84 23.87
N ILE A 62 -2.57 10.77 24.15
CA ILE A 62 -2.85 11.27 25.50
C ILE A 62 -3.37 10.17 26.45
N HIS A 63 -3.87 9.06 25.92
CA HIS A 63 -4.33 7.90 26.69
C HIS A 63 -3.26 6.80 26.83
N GLY A 64 -2.05 7.04 26.30
CA GLY A 64 -0.95 6.08 26.32
C GLY A 64 -1.05 5.00 25.24
N ALA A 65 -2.01 5.06 24.31
CA ALA A 65 -2.10 4.10 23.22
C ALA A 65 -1.02 4.39 22.16
N LEU A 66 -0.44 3.33 21.59
CA LEU A 66 0.63 3.40 20.61
C LEU A 66 0.09 3.93 19.27
N LYS A 67 0.70 5.00 18.76
CA LYS A 67 0.37 5.55 17.44
C LYS A 67 0.80 4.60 16.33
N ARG A 68 0.00 4.53 15.26
CA ARG A 68 0.36 3.75 14.05
C ARG A 68 1.50 4.43 13.31
N HIS A 69 2.35 3.67 12.61
CA HIS A 69 3.31 4.26 11.67
C HIS A 69 2.75 4.12 10.27
N ALA A 70 2.41 5.25 9.65
CA ALA A 70 1.85 5.31 8.31
C ALA A 70 2.98 5.31 7.26
N ALA A 71 2.89 4.43 6.27
CA ALA A 71 3.74 4.53 5.09
C ALA A 71 3.25 5.69 4.22
N ARG A 72 4.14 6.63 3.90
CA ARG A 72 3.86 7.73 2.97
C ARG A 72 4.33 7.35 1.56
N PHE A 73 3.49 7.60 0.58
CA PHE A 73 3.79 7.42 -0.83
C PHE A 73 3.67 8.75 -1.55
N ARG A 74 4.56 8.99 -2.51
CA ARG A 74 4.65 10.21 -3.32
C ARG A 74 4.86 9.83 -4.77
N ILE A 75 4.34 10.64 -5.69
CA ILE A 75 4.54 10.47 -7.12
C ILE A 75 5.68 11.38 -7.55
N PHE A 76 6.58 10.85 -8.37
CA PHE A 76 7.66 11.61 -8.97
C PHE A 76 7.62 11.44 -10.48
N ALA A 77 7.78 12.54 -11.22
CA ALA A 77 8.02 12.54 -12.64
C ALA A 77 9.52 12.55 -12.92
N TYR A 78 9.94 11.74 -13.89
CA TYR A 78 11.33 11.66 -14.33
C TYR A 78 11.44 11.93 -15.83
N PRO A 79 12.49 12.65 -16.26
CA PRO A 79 12.77 12.81 -17.67
C PRO A 79 13.06 11.46 -18.33
N ASP A 80 12.68 11.34 -19.60
CA ASP A 80 12.94 10.15 -20.40
C ASP A 80 14.43 10.13 -20.77
N LEU A 81 15.17 9.16 -20.22
CA LEU A 81 16.60 9.03 -20.43
C LEU A 81 16.92 7.62 -20.91
N ALA A 82 17.88 7.51 -21.84
CA ALA A 82 18.29 6.25 -22.47
C ALA A 82 18.72 5.18 -21.44
N GLU A 83 19.36 5.59 -20.35
CA GLU A 83 19.73 4.68 -19.25
C GLU A 83 18.70 4.72 -18.11
N LYS A 84 18.24 3.54 -17.69
CA LYS A 84 17.28 3.33 -16.59
C LYS A 84 18.00 2.70 -15.39
N ARG A 85 18.64 3.52 -14.55
CA ARG A 85 19.26 3.11 -13.27
C ARG A 85 18.51 3.72 -12.09
N TRP A 86 18.49 3.04 -10.92
CA TRP A 86 17.82 3.52 -9.71
C TRP A 86 18.64 3.23 -8.44
N PRO A 87 18.61 4.09 -7.41
CA PRO A 87 18.09 5.46 -7.41
C PRO A 87 18.96 6.37 -8.30
N ARG A 88 18.34 7.32 -9.03
CA ARG A 88 19.04 8.22 -9.98
C ARG A 88 18.97 9.71 -9.65
N GLY A 89 18.25 10.09 -8.61
CA GLY A 89 17.93 11.50 -8.33
C GLY A 89 17.13 12.15 -9.47
N GLY A 90 16.99 13.48 -9.44
CA GLY A 90 16.40 14.25 -10.55
C GLY A 90 14.91 14.01 -10.82
N GLY A 91 14.18 13.42 -9.88
CA GLY A 91 12.72 13.30 -9.96
C GLY A 91 12.06 14.57 -9.42
N GLN A 92 11.07 15.09 -10.14
CA GLN A 92 10.22 16.17 -9.65
C GLN A 92 9.03 15.57 -8.92
N GLU A 93 8.80 15.96 -7.66
CA GLU A 93 7.61 15.53 -6.93
C GLU A 93 6.35 16.11 -7.59
N ILE A 94 5.36 15.24 -7.79
CA ILE A 94 4.08 15.54 -8.41
C ILE A 94 3.01 15.56 -7.33
N VAL A 95 2.40 16.73 -7.18
CA VAL A 95 1.27 17.01 -6.31
C VAL A 95 0.14 17.61 -7.15
N ILE A 96 -1.06 17.74 -6.57
CA ILE A 96 -2.14 18.50 -7.21
C ILE A 96 -1.65 19.94 -7.42
N GLY A 97 -1.82 20.45 -8.64
CA GLY A 97 -1.30 21.73 -9.09
C GLY A 97 0.06 21.67 -9.80
N SER A 98 0.78 20.54 -9.75
CA SER A 98 2.01 20.36 -10.53
C SER A 98 1.73 20.40 -12.03
N THR A 99 2.67 20.96 -12.80
CA THR A 99 2.63 20.98 -14.27
C THR A 99 3.50 19.86 -14.83
N VAL A 100 3.00 19.14 -15.83
CA VAL A 100 3.71 18.09 -16.59
C VAL A 100 3.51 18.35 -18.08
N GLY A 101 4.57 18.79 -18.76
CA GLY A 101 4.44 19.38 -20.10
C GLY A 101 3.52 20.60 -20.04
N ASP A 102 2.46 20.60 -20.86
CA ASP A 102 1.45 21.67 -20.88
C ASP A 102 0.22 21.39 -19.99
N ASN A 103 0.21 20.26 -19.29
CA ASN A 103 -0.94 19.83 -18.48
C ASN A 103 -0.73 20.14 -17.00
N THR A 104 -1.81 20.47 -16.29
CA THR A 104 -1.81 20.64 -14.83
C THR A 104 -2.51 19.47 -14.17
N VAL A 105 -1.89 18.91 -13.13
CA VAL A 105 -2.46 17.82 -12.33
C VAL A 105 -3.60 18.38 -11.48
N ILE A 106 -4.83 18.04 -11.82
CA ILE A 106 -6.02 18.48 -11.07
C ILE A 106 -6.44 17.50 -9.96
N ASP A 107 -6.04 16.23 -10.06
CA ASP A 107 -6.41 15.19 -9.10
C ASP A 107 -5.40 14.03 -9.11
N ILE A 108 -5.35 13.26 -8.01
CA ILE A 108 -4.55 12.05 -7.86
C ILE A 108 -5.39 10.96 -7.18
N VAL A 109 -5.68 9.88 -7.91
CA VAL A 109 -6.46 8.74 -7.39
C VAL A 109 -5.54 7.62 -6.93
N TRP A 110 -5.52 7.36 -5.62
CA TRP A 110 -4.77 6.25 -5.03
C TRP A 110 -5.68 5.02 -4.86
N THR A 111 -5.24 3.87 -5.37
CA THR A 111 -5.89 2.57 -5.14
C THR A 111 -4.93 1.65 -4.40
N VAL A 112 -5.37 1.11 -3.26
CA VAL A 112 -4.55 0.21 -2.41
C VAL A 112 -5.36 -1.05 -2.11
N HIS A 113 -4.77 -2.22 -2.37
CA HIS A 113 -5.33 -3.52 -2.00
C HIS A 113 -4.42 -4.19 -0.98
N VAL A 114 -4.92 -4.43 0.23
CA VAL A 114 -4.24 -5.16 1.29
C VAL A 114 -4.90 -6.52 1.53
N ALA A 115 -4.11 -7.55 1.80
CA ALA A 115 -4.62 -8.90 2.08
C ALA A 115 -3.86 -9.56 3.25
N LYS A 116 -4.57 -10.40 4.02
CA LYS A 116 -3.99 -11.22 5.09
C LYS A 116 -4.16 -12.70 4.76
N LYS A 117 -3.10 -13.34 4.23
CA LYS A 117 -3.07 -14.78 3.92
C LYS A 117 -2.40 -15.66 4.99
N LYS A 118 -2.14 -15.09 6.19
CA LYS A 118 -1.43 -15.80 7.28
C LYS A 118 -2.12 -17.10 7.70
N THR A 119 -3.45 -17.16 7.63
CA THR A 119 -4.26 -18.32 8.06
C THR A 119 -4.47 -19.36 6.97
N THR A 120 -4.10 -19.04 5.72
CA THR A 120 -4.28 -19.90 4.53
C THR A 120 -2.93 -20.28 3.92
N THR A 121 -1.89 -20.34 4.74
CA THR A 121 -0.52 -20.65 4.32
C THR A 121 0.11 -21.68 5.26
N PHE A 122 1.30 -22.15 4.92
CA PHE A 122 2.03 -23.18 5.64
C PHE A 122 2.42 -22.77 7.07
N ILE A 123 2.47 -23.76 7.94
CA ILE A 123 3.07 -23.65 9.27
C ILE A 123 4.57 -23.41 9.09
N LEU A 124 5.13 -22.50 9.90
CA LEU A 124 6.56 -22.30 9.99
C LEU A 124 7.08 -23.23 11.11
N PRO A 125 7.86 -24.27 10.79
CA PRO A 125 8.36 -25.19 11.82
C PRO A 125 9.40 -24.48 12.69
N GLU A 126 9.29 -24.63 14.01
CA GLU A 126 10.27 -24.10 14.96
C GLU A 126 11.38 -25.13 15.30
N ALA A 127 11.22 -26.38 14.87
CA ALA A 127 12.20 -27.46 15.03
C ALA A 127 12.31 -28.29 13.74
N GLY A 128 13.44 -28.98 13.56
CA GLY A 128 13.73 -29.77 12.35
C GLY A 128 14.14 -28.91 11.15
N ARG A 129 13.61 -29.20 9.96
CA ARG A 129 13.88 -28.39 8.76
C ARG A 129 13.13 -27.07 8.85
N GLN A 130 13.87 -25.97 8.90
CA GLN A 130 13.32 -24.63 9.02
C GLN A 130 13.48 -23.83 7.72
N ARG A 131 12.64 -22.79 7.55
CA ARG A 131 12.74 -21.79 6.49
C ARG A 131 12.69 -22.46 5.10
N ILE A 132 13.65 -22.14 4.23
CA ILE A 132 13.70 -22.67 2.87
C ILE A 132 13.95 -24.18 2.84
N ALA A 133 14.66 -24.73 3.85
CA ALA A 133 14.91 -26.16 3.94
C ALA A 133 13.64 -26.97 4.20
N SER A 134 12.57 -26.35 4.71
CA SER A 134 11.27 -27.03 4.85
C SER A 134 10.58 -27.33 3.51
N TYR A 135 11.10 -26.77 2.40
CA TYR A 135 10.58 -26.92 1.04
C TYR A 135 11.55 -27.66 0.10
N SER A 136 12.68 -28.17 0.61
CA SER A 136 13.64 -28.93 -0.20
C SER A 136 13.17 -30.37 -0.41
N ASP A 137 13.75 -31.04 -1.42
CA ASP A 137 13.63 -32.49 -1.63
C ASP A 137 12.17 -32.99 -1.73
N GLY A 138 11.28 -32.18 -2.29
CA GLY A 138 9.86 -32.51 -2.46
C GLY A 138 9.01 -32.40 -1.20
N HIS A 139 9.56 -31.88 -0.09
CA HIS A 139 8.81 -31.68 1.14
C HIS A 139 7.96 -30.40 1.09
N LEU A 140 6.81 -30.44 1.78
CA LEU A 140 5.94 -29.29 2.01
C LEU A 140 5.56 -29.27 3.49
N PRO A 141 5.69 -28.13 4.21
CA PRO A 141 5.21 -28.04 5.57
C PRO A 141 3.68 -28.21 5.63
N PRO A 142 3.10 -28.62 6.77
CA PRO A 142 1.65 -28.68 6.93
C PRO A 142 1.00 -27.30 6.72
N ILE A 143 -0.19 -27.24 6.12
CA ILE A 143 -0.96 -26.00 5.99
C ILE A 143 -1.61 -25.63 7.33
N ARG A 144 -1.73 -24.34 7.63
CA ARG A 144 -2.56 -23.89 8.76
C ARG A 144 -4.04 -24.17 8.48
N ASN A 145 -4.78 -24.44 9.55
CA ASN A 145 -6.21 -24.75 9.51
C ASN A 145 -6.56 -25.88 8.51
N PRO A 146 -5.90 -27.05 8.60
CA PRO A 146 -6.10 -28.14 7.64
C PRO A 146 -7.52 -28.73 7.68
N SER A 147 -8.28 -28.47 8.74
CA SER A 147 -9.69 -28.86 8.86
C SER A 147 -10.65 -27.96 8.08
N ILE A 148 -10.19 -26.80 7.57
CA ILE A 148 -10.98 -25.95 6.68
C ILE A 148 -10.84 -26.52 5.27
N ASP A 149 -11.57 -27.58 5.01
CA ASP A 149 -11.72 -28.15 3.68
C ASP A 149 -12.95 -27.52 3.01
N LYS A 150 -12.71 -26.70 1.99
CA LYS A 150 -13.78 -26.14 1.14
C LYS A 150 -13.57 -26.65 -0.29
N PRO A 151 -13.88 -27.92 -0.59
CA PRO A 151 -13.72 -28.52 -1.92
C PRO A 151 -14.56 -27.83 -3.01
N HIS A 152 -15.51 -26.97 -2.63
CA HIS A 152 -16.34 -26.16 -3.52
C HIS A 152 -16.00 -24.66 -3.52
N ALA A 153 -14.91 -24.25 -2.89
CA ALA A 153 -14.34 -22.93 -3.20
C ALA A 153 -13.94 -22.97 -4.69
N PRO A 154 -14.40 -22.03 -5.54
CA PRO A 154 -14.10 -22.08 -6.96
C PRO A 154 -12.58 -22.14 -7.19
N LEU A 155 -12.10 -23.30 -7.61
CA LEU A 155 -10.73 -23.52 -8.04
C LEU A 155 -10.62 -22.94 -9.44
N THR A 156 -9.95 -21.80 -9.61
CA THR A 156 -9.58 -21.32 -10.94
C THR A 156 -8.50 -22.26 -11.47
N THR A 157 -8.87 -23.21 -12.31
CA THR A 157 -7.92 -24.11 -12.97
C THR A 157 -7.16 -23.32 -14.03
N ASP A 158 -5.82 -23.27 -13.92
CA ASP A 158 -4.87 -22.55 -14.77
C ASP A 158 -4.84 -22.99 -16.26
N ARG A 159 -5.90 -23.63 -16.79
CA ARG A 159 -6.02 -23.99 -18.22
C ARG A 159 -6.72 -22.94 -19.09
N ASP A 160 -7.25 -21.86 -18.53
CA ASP A 160 -7.96 -20.79 -19.26
C ASP A 160 -7.03 -19.68 -19.78
N LEU A 161 -5.79 -20.00 -20.18
CA LEU A 161 -4.86 -19.03 -20.77
C LEU A 161 -4.73 -19.12 -22.30
N SER A 162 -5.66 -19.81 -22.97
CA SER A 162 -5.86 -19.65 -24.42
C SER A 162 -7.22 -19.01 -24.68
N ASP A 163 -7.19 -17.89 -25.40
CA ASP A 163 -8.29 -17.02 -25.84
C ASP A 163 -9.06 -16.21 -24.80
N ASP A 164 -8.89 -16.51 -23.50
CA ASP A 164 -9.71 -15.88 -22.46
C ASP A 164 -8.94 -15.03 -21.43
N TYR A 165 -7.81 -14.40 -21.83
CA TYR A 165 -7.09 -13.49 -20.94
C TYR A 165 -7.99 -12.38 -20.37
N ALA A 166 -8.94 -11.86 -21.17
CA ALA A 166 -9.88 -10.83 -20.73
C ALA A 166 -10.85 -11.35 -19.66
N THR A 167 -11.37 -12.57 -19.78
CA THR A 167 -12.27 -13.18 -18.79
C THR A 167 -11.53 -13.77 -17.60
N ALA A 168 -10.31 -14.28 -17.77
CA ALA A 168 -9.43 -14.67 -16.68
C ALA A 168 -9.00 -13.45 -15.85
N VAL A 169 -8.77 -12.30 -16.50
CA VAL A 169 -8.67 -10.99 -15.85
C VAL A 169 -10.00 -10.66 -15.17
N GLN A 170 -11.15 -10.71 -15.85
CA GLN A 170 -12.45 -10.38 -15.25
C GLN A 170 -12.81 -11.27 -14.04
N ALA A 171 -12.42 -12.54 -14.04
CA ALA A 171 -12.58 -13.50 -12.96
C ALA A 171 -11.56 -13.29 -11.83
N ARG A 172 -10.28 -13.00 -12.13
CA ARG A 172 -9.30 -12.60 -11.10
C ARG A 172 -9.63 -11.27 -10.45
N PHE A 173 -10.11 -10.33 -11.26
CA PHE A 173 -10.59 -9.03 -10.84
C PHE A 173 -12.07 -9.06 -10.48
N SER A 174 -12.72 -10.22 -10.38
CA SER A 174 -14.07 -10.29 -9.83
C SER A 174 -14.05 -10.01 -8.33
N GLU A 175 -12.97 -10.37 -7.61
CA GLU A 175 -12.69 -9.84 -6.27
C GLU A 175 -12.42 -8.33 -6.28
N TYR A 176 -11.81 -7.79 -7.33
CA TYR A 176 -11.67 -6.33 -7.51
C TYR A 176 -13.01 -5.66 -7.82
N LEU A 177 -13.90 -6.30 -8.59
CA LEU A 177 -15.26 -5.83 -8.85
C LEU A 177 -16.14 -6.00 -7.62
N ILE A 178 -15.93 -7.03 -6.78
CA ILE A 178 -16.54 -7.18 -5.47
C ILE A 178 -15.99 -6.12 -4.50
N ASN A 179 -14.70 -5.79 -4.56
CA ASN A 179 -14.10 -4.71 -3.77
C ASN A 179 -14.50 -3.31 -4.29
N ARG A 180 -14.74 -3.15 -5.59
CA ARG A 180 -15.36 -1.97 -6.19
C ARG A 180 -16.81 -1.87 -5.75
N ASN A 181 -17.56 -2.97 -5.77
CA ASN A 181 -18.92 -3.03 -5.25
C ASN A 181 -18.92 -2.83 -3.73
N HIS A 182 -17.84 -3.21 -3.01
CA HIS A 182 -17.63 -2.89 -1.60
C HIS A 182 -17.34 -1.40 -1.42
N PHE A 183 -16.61 -0.77 -2.34
CA PHE A 183 -16.37 0.67 -2.38
C PHE A 183 -17.66 1.45 -2.67
N ASP A 184 -18.50 0.97 -3.58
CA ASP A 184 -19.85 1.48 -3.85
C ASP A 184 -20.82 1.17 -2.68
N ASP A 185 -20.63 0.06 -1.94
CA ASP A 185 -21.33 -0.23 -0.67
C ASP A 185 -20.87 0.69 0.46
N LEU A 186 -19.58 1.04 0.53
CA LEU A 186 -19.02 1.99 1.49
C LEU A 186 -19.53 3.41 1.21
N GLU A 187 -19.75 3.76 -0.06
CA GLU A 187 -20.47 4.97 -0.48
C GLU A 187 -21.90 4.95 0.06
N ARG A 188 -22.61 3.82 -0.07
CA ARG A 188 -23.98 3.66 0.46
C ARG A 188 -24.05 3.63 1.99
N ARG A 189 -22.99 3.18 2.66
CA ARG A 189 -22.94 3.00 4.11
C ARG A 189 -22.55 4.27 4.86
N TRP A 190 -21.83 5.19 4.22
CA TRP A 190 -21.44 6.49 4.79
C TRP A 190 -21.68 7.66 3.82
N PRO A 191 -22.91 7.85 3.30
CA PRO A 191 -23.17 8.82 2.24
C PRO A 191 -22.74 10.25 2.59
N ASP A 192 -22.77 10.61 3.88
CA ASP A 192 -22.41 11.94 4.37
C ASP A 192 -20.90 12.20 4.49
N SER A 193 -20.04 11.24 4.11
CA SER A 193 -18.60 11.47 4.13
C SER A 193 -18.22 12.54 3.10
N ALA A 194 -17.38 13.49 3.51
CA ALA A 194 -16.87 14.54 2.61
C ALA A 194 -16.12 13.95 1.40
N PHE A 195 -15.60 12.73 1.51
CA PHE A 195 -14.99 12.00 0.40
C PHE A 195 -16.01 11.61 -0.68
N TRP A 196 -17.15 11.04 -0.28
CA TRP A 196 -18.20 10.58 -1.20
C TRP A 196 -18.95 11.74 -1.84
N ALA A 197 -19.31 12.77 -1.05
CA ALA A 197 -19.95 13.98 -1.56
C ALA A 197 -19.11 14.65 -2.66
N ARG A 198 -17.78 14.74 -2.48
CA ARG A 198 -16.87 15.28 -3.50
C ARG A 198 -16.78 14.37 -4.72
N ARG A 199 -16.84 13.05 -4.57
CA ARG A 199 -16.82 12.10 -5.70
C ARG A 199 -18.09 12.19 -6.53
N GLN A 200 -19.27 12.22 -5.90
CA GLN A 200 -20.57 12.31 -6.59
C GLN A 200 -20.69 13.61 -7.38
N ALA A 201 -20.31 14.74 -6.78
CA ALA A 201 -20.29 16.04 -7.46
C ALA A 201 -19.34 16.09 -8.67
N ARG A 202 -18.30 15.25 -8.72
CA ARG A 202 -17.32 15.21 -9.82
C ARG A 202 -17.70 14.28 -10.96
N LEU A 203 -18.49 13.23 -10.69
CA LEU A 203 -18.84 12.21 -11.68
C LEU A 203 -20.23 12.46 -12.31
N ASP A 204 -20.89 13.56 -11.95
CA ASP A 204 -22.26 13.91 -12.40
C ASP A 204 -23.30 12.80 -12.11
N LEU A 205 -23.02 11.95 -11.11
CA LEU A 205 -23.85 10.80 -10.73
C LEU A 205 -25.11 11.22 -9.95
N ALA A 206 -25.29 12.51 -9.66
CA ALA A 206 -26.46 13.03 -8.95
C ALA A 206 -27.76 13.00 -9.80
N GLY A 207 -27.67 12.71 -11.09
CA GLY A 207 -28.81 12.68 -12.02
C GLY A 207 -29.35 11.29 -12.37
N VAL A 208 -28.80 10.20 -11.83
CA VAL A 208 -29.24 8.82 -12.10
C VAL A 208 -29.66 8.16 -10.80
N ALA A 209 -30.84 8.55 -10.30
CA ALA A 209 -31.57 7.88 -9.24
C ALA A 209 -32.94 7.43 -9.79
#